data_AF-A0A661K2K2-F1
#
_entry.id   AF-A0A661K2K2-F1
#
_cell.length_a   1.000
_cell.length_b   1.000
_cell.length_c   1.000
_cell.angle_alpha   90.00
_cell.angle_beta   90.00
_cell.angle_gamma   90.00
#
_symmetry.space_group_name_H-M   'P 1'
#
loop_
_entity.id
_entity.type
_entity.pdbx_description
1 polymer ?
#
loop_
_entity_poly.entity_id
_entity_poly.type
_entity_poly.pdbx_seq_one_letter_code
_entity_poly.pdbx_strand_id
1 'polypeptide(L)'
;HKEQGSFPDRCLNHFNGNKNSSVFRKHLGGAFIRKKNPGDPRLMQWLKQDTPTFNDIEALVSAYLRKRCSFRFLKVDKKEERLDLEERLIATLARCSYNPSEKWLGRFAASEKIRMSGLWNDQHVSSDNTMTPQHLFRLKEIVGQTGDSATKENDFSVIGKLASERQIVCFLPCCAKKFASGRIVGQQSSITRQDLPNTWNFLIEGRNGMRQCFNFSSPQTSAIYLYIGAPYSSFQPYIPNIIHKISQGQLRVIIISAGYGIVDAFEPLHSYDAAMKGAIASYWKNSGLINIISDLLLTIRPSKVFGFFAGESHWLTPGSKYRYFFTEGLKMALNQGLDIELGGCFYRVSGKGVKAILGALGQTFVNLVNSGFSSQFAIKIQNNPQIYGNVSISFDRII
;
A
#
# COMPACT_ATOMS: atom_id res chain seq x y z
N HIS A 1 -26.95 5.56 -10.78
CA HIS A 1 -26.72 4.12 -11.01
C HIS A 1 -27.54 3.50 -12.16
N LYS A 2 -28.05 4.31 -13.11
CA LYS A 2 -28.93 3.82 -14.20
C LYS A 2 -28.17 3.28 -15.43
N GLU A 3 -26.94 3.73 -15.62
CA GLU A 3 -26.05 3.41 -16.75
C GLU A 3 -24.88 2.53 -16.29
N GLN A 4 -24.47 1.58 -17.13
CA GLN A 4 -23.33 0.68 -16.89
C GLN A 4 -22.02 1.32 -17.39
N GLY A 5 -20.86 0.79 -16.97
CA GLY A 5 -19.53 1.20 -17.50
C GLY A 5 -18.93 2.50 -16.96
N SER A 6 -19.72 3.41 -16.36
CA SER A 6 -19.22 4.72 -15.88
C SER A 6 -18.44 4.72 -14.56
N PHE A 7 -18.10 3.54 -14.00
CA PHE A 7 -17.50 3.45 -12.67
C PHE A 7 -16.12 4.15 -12.56
N PRO A 8 -15.17 3.95 -13.48
CA PRO A 8 -13.86 4.62 -13.41
C PRO A 8 -13.99 6.15 -13.44
N ASP A 9 -14.80 6.67 -14.37
CA ASP A 9 -15.04 8.10 -14.51
C ASP A 9 -15.74 8.68 -13.28
N ARG A 10 -16.67 7.94 -12.66
CA ARG A 10 -17.33 8.37 -11.42
C ARG A 10 -16.35 8.49 -10.26
N CYS A 11 -15.44 7.53 -10.09
CA CYS A 11 -14.40 7.62 -9.07
C CYS A 11 -13.50 8.85 -9.30
N LEU A 12 -13.06 9.09 -10.54
CA LEU A 12 -12.26 10.27 -10.89
C LEU A 12 -13.04 11.57 -10.66
N ASN A 13 -14.31 11.62 -11.05
CA ASN A 13 -15.18 12.78 -10.87
C ASN A 13 -15.38 13.13 -9.39
N HIS A 14 -15.41 12.15 -8.49
CA HIS A 14 -15.44 12.44 -7.05
C HIS A 14 -14.18 13.20 -6.61
N PHE A 15 -12.98 12.79 -7.02
CA PHE A 15 -11.74 13.42 -6.54
C PHE A 15 -11.32 14.67 -7.31
N ASN A 16 -11.49 14.68 -8.63
CA ASN A 16 -10.94 15.70 -9.54
C ASN A 16 -12.00 16.45 -10.34
N GLY A 17 -13.26 16.03 -10.24
CA GLY A 17 -14.38 16.71 -10.89
C GLY A 17 -14.85 17.94 -10.14
N ASN A 18 -16.13 18.27 -10.33
CA ASN A 18 -16.77 19.42 -9.70
C ASN A 18 -18.20 19.06 -9.26
N LYS A 19 -18.94 20.02 -8.71
CA LYS A 19 -20.32 19.81 -8.24
C LYS A 19 -21.28 19.31 -9.33
N ASN A 20 -21.01 19.58 -10.61
CA ASN A 20 -21.87 19.16 -11.71
C ASN A 20 -21.59 17.71 -12.10
N SER A 21 -20.34 17.24 -11.98
CA SER A 21 -19.99 15.84 -12.23
C SER A 21 -20.19 14.94 -11.01
N SER A 22 -20.37 15.50 -9.81
CA SER A 22 -20.54 14.74 -8.58
C SER A 22 -21.52 15.36 -7.59
N VAL A 23 -22.64 14.68 -7.35
CA VAL A 23 -23.63 15.05 -6.32
C VAL A 23 -23.02 15.09 -4.92
N PHE A 24 -22.04 14.21 -4.64
CA PHE A 24 -21.34 14.24 -3.36
C PHE A 24 -20.53 15.53 -3.17
N ARG A 25 -19.81 15.98 -4.20
CA ARG A 25 -19.09 17.28 -4.17
C ARG A 25 -20.05 18.45 -4.00
N LYS A 26 -21.21 18.38 -4.66
CA LYS A 26 -22.28 19.37 -4.49
C LYS A 26 -22.72 19.49 -3.03
N HIS A 27 -22.99 18.37 -2.36
CA HIS A 27 -23.36 18.38 -0.94
C HIS A 27 -22.24 18.91 -0.04
N LEU A 28 -21.00 18.50 -0.27
CA LEU A 28 -19.84 18.98 0.49
C LEU A 28 -19.65 20.49 0.36
N GLY A 29 -19.67 21.01 -0.87
CA GLY A 29 -19.51 22.44 -1.12
C GLY A 29 -20.65 23.26 -0.50
N GLY A 30 -21.90 22.78 -0.61
CA GLY A 30 -23.04 23.41 0.04
C GLY A 30 -22.91 23.44 1.57
N ALA A 31 -22.38 22.37 2.16
CA ALA A 31 -22.09 22.31 3.59
C ALA A 31 -20.98 23.28 3.99
N PHE A 32 -19.92 23.43 3.18
CA PHE A 32 -18.87 24.44 3.43
C PHE A 32 -19.39 25.86 3.37
N ILE A 33 -20.17 26.19 2.34
CA ILE A 33 -20.79 27.51 2.17
C ILE A 33 -21.68 27.81 3.38
N ARG A 34 -22.62 26.91 3.71
CA ARG A 34 -23.57 27.10 4.81
C ARG A 34 -22.89 27.13 6.19
N LYS A 35 -21.81 26.36 6.39
CA LYS A 35 -21.01 26.40 7.62
C LYS A 35 -20.33 27.75 7.82
N LYS A 36 -19.85 28.39 6.75
CA LYS A 36 -19.18 29.69 6.79
C LYS A 36 -20.19 30.82 6.97
N ASN A 37 -21.26 30.81 6.18
CA ASN A 37 -22.36 31.78 6.25
C ASN A 37 -23.65 31.14 5.68
N PRO A 38 -24.67 30.86 6.51
CA PRO A 38 -25.94 30.31 6.03
C PRO A 38 -26.69 31.19 5.03
N GLY A 39 -26.47 32.51 5.07
CA GLY A 39 -27.07 33.48 4.15
C GLY A 39 -26.23 33.80 2.91
N ASP A 40 -25.18 33.02 2.63
CA ASP A 40 -24.34 33.25 1.45
C ASP A 40 -25.16 33.06 0.16
N PRO A 41 -25.30 34.09 -0.70
CA PRO A 41 -26.11 34.01 -1.91
C PRO A 41 -25.60 32.94 -2.90
N ARG A 42 -24.32 32.55 -2.80
CA ARG A 42 -23.72 31.50 -3.61
C ARG A 42 -24.31 30.12 -3.33
N LEU A 43 -24.93 29.91 -2.16
CA LEU A 43 -25.48 28.60 -1.79
C LEU A 43 -26.55 28.12 -2.76
N MET A 44 -27.50 28.99 -3.10
CA MET A 44 -28.59 28.65 -4.03
C MET A 44 -28.06 28.37 -5.44
N GLN A 45 -27.08 29.14 -5.89
CA GLN A 45 -26.44 28.91 -7.19
C GLN A 45 -25.61 27.62 -7.20
N TRP A 46 -24.90 27.32 -6.11
CA TRP A 46 -24.07 26.12 -5.98
C TRP A 46 -24.90 24.85 -6.02
N LEU A 47 -26.06 24.82 -5.38
CA LEU A 47 -26.90 23.61 -5.32
C LEU A 47 -27.60 23.31 -6.66
N LYS A 48 -27.72 24.30 -7.55
CA LYS A 48 -28.25 24.09 -8.91
C LYS A 48 -27.25 23.27 -9.74
N GLN A 49 -27.79 22.30 -10.47
CA GLN A 49 -27.04 21.51 -11.44
C GLN A 49 -26.71 22.36 -12.68
N ASP A 50 -25.58 22.09 -13.32
CA ASP A 50 -25.13 22.70 -14.58
C ASP A 50 -25.00 24.24 -14.56
N THR A 51 -24.84 24.81 -13.36
CA THR A 51 -24.45 26.21 -13.17
C THR A 51 -22.93 26.34 -12.99
N PRO A 52 -22.35 27.54 -13.25
CA PRO A 52 -20.95 27.83 -12.96
C PRO A 52 -20.56 27.47 -11.53
N THR A 53 -19.33 26.98 -11.37
CA THR A 53 -18.77 26.59 -10.07
C THR A 53 -17.93 27.71 -9.48
N PHE A 54 -17.71 27.68 -8.17
CA PHE A 54 -16.82 28.61 -7.47
C PHE A 54 -15.50 27.90 -7.13
N ASN A 55 -14.39 28.40 -7.69
CA ASN A 55 -13.07 27.76 -7.58
C ASN A 55 -12.59 27.64 -6.13
N ASP A 56 -12.88 28.63 -5.29
CA ASP A 56 -12.55 28.62 -3.86
C ASP A 56 -13.28 27.48 -3.12
N ILE A 57 -14.56 27.24 -3.45
CA ILE A 57 -15.34 26.17 -2.86
C ILE A 57 -14.90 24.79 -3.37
N GLU A 58 -14.64 24.64 -4.68
CA GLU A 58 -14.12 23.40 -5.25
C GLU A 58 -12.73 23.03 -4.70
N ALA A 59 -11.87 24.02 -4.44
CA ALA A 59 -10.59 23.80 -3.79
C ALA A 59 -10.76 23.25 -2.36
N LEU A 60 -11.70 23.81 -1.58
CA LEU A 60 -12.03 23.31 -0.24
C LEU A 60 -12.59 21.89 -0.27
N VAL A 61 -13.52 21.61 -1.18
CA VAL A 61 -14.08 20.26 -1.38
C VAL A 61 -12.98 19.26 -1.73
N SER A 62 -12.11 19.61 -2.69
CA SER A 62 -10.99 18.74 -3.10
C SER A 62 -10.04 18.46 -1.94
N ALA A 63 -9.66 19.50 -1.18
CA ALA A 63 -8.79 19.34 -0.02
C ALA A 63 -9.43 18.47 1.06
N TYR A 64 -10.74 18.61 1.29
CA TYR A 64 -11.48 17.80 2.24
C TYR A 64 -11.51 16.33 1.83
N LEU A 65 -11.90 16.04 0.58
CA LEU A 65 -11.97 14.68 0.06
C LEU A 65 -10.60 13.97 0.13
N ARG A 66 -9.52 14.64 -0.25
CA ARG A 66 -8.17 14.07 -0.22
C ARG A 66 -7.63 13.85 1.20
N LYS A 67 -8.00 14.70 2.17
CA LYS A 67 -7.46 14.64 3.54
C LYS A 67 -8.31 13.83 4.51
N ARG A 68 -9.62 13.69 4.25
CA ARG A 68 -10.60 13.18 5.22
C ARG A 68 -11.46 12.02 4.71
N CYS A 69 -11.38 11.67 3.43
CA CYS A 69 -12.21 10.62 2.83
C CYS A 69 -11.38 9.53 2.16
N SER A 70 -11.88 8.31 2.23
CA SER A 70 -11.41 7.15 1.49
C SER A 70 -12.62 6.46 0.86
N PHE A 71 -12.46 5.88 -0.31
CA PHE A 71 -13.55 5.20 -1.01
C PHE A 71 -13.29 3.69 -1.07
N ARG A 72 -14.38 2.93 -1.02
CA ARG A 72 -14.43 1.49 -1.29
C ARG A 72 -15.53 1.27 -2.32
N PHE A 73 -15.38 0.25 -3.15
CA PHE A 73 -16.40 -0.16 -4.10
C PHE A 73 -16.73 -1.64 -3.92
N LEU A 74 -17.90 -2.03 -4.41
CA LEU A 74 -18.38 -3.40 -4.49
C LEU A 74 -18.74 -3.66 -5.95
N LYS A 75 -18.14 -4.68 -6.56
CA LYS A 75 -18.48 -5.12 -7.92
C LYS A 75 -19.80 -5.89 -7.84
N VAL A 76 -20.83 -5.32 -8.47
CA VAL A 76 -22.15 -5.96 -8.59
C VAL A 76 -22.57 -5.84 -10.05
N ASP A 77 -22.58 -6.98 -10.74
CA ASP A 77 -22.77 -7.04 -12.18
C ASP A 77 -24.22 -6.75 -12.57
N LYS A 78 -25.18 -7.32 -11.84
CA LYS A 78 -26.61 -7.15 -12.10
C LYS A 78 -27.09 -5.78 -11.61
N LYS A 79 -27.79 -5.06 -12.48
CA LYS A 79 -28.27 -3.69 -12.19
C LYS A 79 -29.31 -3.70 -11.07
N GLU A 80 -30.23 -4.66 -11.11
CA GLU A 80 -31.33 -4.82 -10.16
C GLU A 80 -30.77 -5.11 -8.77
N GLU A 81 -29.81 -6.03 -8.68
CA GLU A 81 -29.11 -6.36 -7.44
C GLU A 81 -28.34 -5.15 -6.89
N ARG A 82 -27.69 -4.36 -7.75
CA ARG A 82 -26.98 -3.14 -7.34
C ARG A 82 -27.93 -2.08 -6.78
N LEU A 83 -29.10 -1.88 -7.40
CA LEU A 83 -30.09 -0.90 -6.94
C LEU A 83 -30.74 -1.35 -5.63
N ASP A 84 -31.11 -2.63 -5.50
CA ASP A 84 -31.65 -3.19 -4.26
C ASP A 84 -30.63 -3.10 -3.12
N LEU A 85 -29.36 -3.43 -3.38
CA LEU A 85 -28.28 -3.28 -2.39
C LEU A 85 -28.05 -1.81 -2.00
N GLU A 86 -28.04 -0.87 -2.96
CA GLU A 86 -27.88 0.57 -2.69
C GLU A 86 -28.97 1.06 -1.74
N GLU A 87 -30.23 0.79 -2.07
CA GLU A 87 -31.37 1.17 -1.25
C GLU A 87 -31.28 0.56 0.15
N ARG A 88 -31.06 -0.76 0.24
CA ARG A 88 -31.06 -1.47 1.52
C ARG A 88 -29.92 -1.07 2.43
N LEU A 89 -28.72 -0.84 1.88
CA LEU A 89 -27.57 -0.39 2.66
C LEU A 89 -27.85 0.99 3.26
N ILE A 90 -28.34 1.93 2.45
CA ILE A 90 -28.64 3.29 2.91
C ILE A 90 -29.76 3.26 3.96
N ALA A 91 -30.86 2.55 3.69
CA ALA A 91 -31.99 2.43 4.60
C ALA A 91 -31.61 1.81 5.96
N THR A 92 -30.74 0.79 5.94
CA THR A 92 -30.23 0.13 7.15
C THR A 92 -29.34 1.07 7.95
N LEU A 93 -28.37 1.71 7.30
CA LEU A 93 -27.42 2.60 7.97
C LEU A 93 -28.09 3.86 8.52
N ALA A 94 -29.08 4.41 7.82
CA ALA A 94 -29.83 5.59 8.27
C ALA A 94 -30.64 5.33 9.55
N ARG A 95 -30.96 4.05 9.86
CA ARG A 95 -31.65 3.64 11.09
C ARG A 95 -30.72 3.12 12.17
N CYS A 96 -29.44 2.94 11.88
CA CYS A 96 -28.49 2.52 12.91
C CYS A 96 -28.34 3.61 13.98
N SER A 97 -28.16 3.19 15.23
CA SER A 97 -27.96 4.08 16.38
C SER A 97 -26.58 4.78 16.41
N TYR A 98 -25.81 4.70 15.32
CA TYR A 98 -24.51 5.35 15.21
C TYR A 98 -24.68 6.81 14.82
N ASN A 99 -24.31 7.70 15.73
CA ASN A 99 -24.34 9.13 15.46
C ASN A 99 -23.07 9.60 14.74
N PRO A 100 -23.17 10.46 13.72
CA PRO A 100 -22.01 11.08 13.13
C PRO A 100 -21.29 11.95 14.17
N SER A 101 -19.96 12.02 14.08
CA SER A 101 -19.13 12.85 14.95
C SER A 101 -19.67 14.29 15.05
N GLU A 102 -19.50 14.93 16.21
CA GLU A 102 -19.82 16.36 16.41
C GLU A 102 -19.09 17.28 15.40
N LYS A 103 -17.93 16.84 14.91
CA LYS A 103 -17.14 17.58 13.91
C LYS A 103 -17.52 17.24 12.46
N TRP A 104 -18.53 16.39 12.24
CA TRP A 104 -18.94 15.97 10.91
C TRP A 104 -19.51 17.14 10.11
N LEU A 105 -18.92 17.40 8.94
CA LEU A 105 -19.32 18.50 8.07
C LEU A 105 -20.80 18.41 7.62
N GLY A 106 -21.36 17.19 7.54
CA GLY A 106 -22.74 16.95 7.12
C GLY A 106 -23.80 17.60 8.00
N ARG A 107 -23.47 17.99 9.24
CA ARG A 107 -24.36 18.79 10.11
C ARG A 107 -24.72 20.15 9.50
N PHE A 108 -23.87 20.66 8.61
CA PHE A 108 -24.10 21.90 7.86
C PHE A 108 -24.68 21.67 6.47
N ALA A 109 -24.95 20.44 6.04
CA ALA A 109 -25.50 20.15 4.72
C ALA A 109 -26.79 20.93 4.47
N ALA A 110 -27.03 21.33 3.23
CA ALA A 110 -28.26 22.03 2.86
C ALA A 110 -29.50 21.10 2.93
N SER A 111 -29.33 19.83 2.56
CA SER A 111 -30.36 18.81 2.67
C SER A 111 -30.60 18.42 4.13
N GLU A 112 -31.86 18.50 4.56
CA GLU A 112 -32.27 18.06 5.90
C GLU A 112 -32.13 16.54 6.07
N LYS A 113 -32.45 15.78 5.02
CA LYS A 113 -32.30 14.32 5.00
C LYS A 113 -30.87 13.89 5.33
N ILE A 114 -29.87 14.60 4.80
CA ILE A 114 -28.45 14.35 5.10
C ILE A 114 -28.13 14.69 6.56
N ARG A 115 -28.63 15.81 7.06
CA ARG A 115 -28.39 16.21 8.46
C ARG A 115 -28.96 15.21 9.46
N MET A 116 -30.18 14.74 9.21
CA MET A 116 -30.89 13.84 10.11
C MET A 116 -30.39 12.40 10.04
N SER A 117 -30.12 11.88 8.85
CA SER A 117 -29.70 10.47 8.67
C SER A 117 -28.25 10.21 9.07
N GLY A 118 -27.41 11.25 9.16
CA GLY A 118 -25.97 11.07 9.37
C GLY A 118 -25.22 10.52 8.15
N LEU A 119 -25.87 10.47 6.98
CA LEU A 119 -25.31 9.97 5.72
C LEU A 119 -25.25 11.09 4.68
N TRP A 120 -24.30 11.01 3.74
CA TRP A 120 -24.22 11.92 2.59
C TRP A 120 -25.20 11.57 1.46
N ASN A 121 -26.24 10.81 1.77
CA ASN A 121 -27.29 10.36 0.86
C ASN A 121 -28.59 11.10 1.20
N ASP A 122 -29.33 11.54 0.19
CA ASP A 122 -30.67 12.11 0.33
C ASP A 122 -31.78 11.19 -0.19
N GLN A 123 -31.42 10.21 -1.03
CA GLN A 123 -32.27 9.11 -1.48
C GLN A 123 -32.16 7.93 -0.52
N HIS A 124 -33.24 7.13 -0.43
CA HIS A 124 -33.36 5.88 0.34
C HIS A 124 -33.17 5.94 1.87
N VAL A 125 -32.76 7.08 2.44
CA VAL A 125 -32.59 7.24 3.90
C VAL A 125 -33.86 7.01 4.73
N SER A 126 -35.03 7.10 4.11
CA SER A 126 -36.34 6.85 4.73
C SER A 126 -37.04 5.60 4.20
N SER A 127 -36.38 4.79 3.35
CA SER A 127 -36.99 3.56 2.80
C SER A 127 -37.09 2.49 3.87
N ASP A 128 -38.18 1.74 3.97
CA ASP A 128 -38.33 0.63 4.93
C ASP A 128 -37.65 -0.67 4.49
N ASN A 129 -37.07 -0.70 3.29
CA ASN A 129 -36.33 -1.85 2.78
C ASN A 129 -34.97 -1.96 3.47
N THR A 130 -34.89 -2.54 4.68
CA THR A 130 -33.61 -2.79 5.34
C THR A 130 -32.98 -4.13 4.92
N MET A 131 -31.72 -4.32 5.27
CA MET A 131 -31.01 -5.58 5.09
C MET A 131 -31.59 -6.66 6.00
N THR A 132 -31.81 -7.85 5.45
CA THR A 132 -32.10 -9.07 6.22
C THR A 132 -30.82 -9.92 6.36
N PRO A 133 -30.79 -10.95 7.22
CA PRO A 133 -29.64 -11.85 7.30
C PRO A 133 -29.21 -12.46 5.96
N GLN A 134 -30.16 -12.79 5.08
CA GLN A 134 -29.87 -13.30 3.73
C GLN A 134 -29.13 -12.25 2.88
N HIS A 135 -29.57 -10.99 2.94
CA HIS A 135 -28.88 -9.91 2.23
C HIS A 135 -27.48 -9.65 2.78
N LEU A 136 -27.28 -9.77 4.11
CA LEU A 136 -25.95 -9.65 4.72
C LEU A 136 -25.01 -10.78 4.29
N PHE A 137 -25.52 -12.02 4.19
CA PHE A 137 -24.77 -13.14 3.64
C PHE A 137 -24.36 -12.87 2.19
N ARG A 138 -25.31 -12.42 1.36
CA ARG A 138 -25.05 -12.06 -0.04
C ARG A 138 -24.03 -10.92 -0.16
N LEU A 139 -24.12 -9.90 0.69
CA LEU A 139 -23.15 -8.81 0.74
C LEU A 139 -21.74 -9.33 1.07
N LYS A 140 -21.62 -10.29 1.99
CA LYS A 140 -20.33 -10.92 2.33
C LYS A 140 -19.72 -11.65 1.14
N GLU A 141 -20.54 -12.36 0.36
CA GLU A 141 -20.09 -12.99 -0.89
C GLU A 141 -19.60 -11.95 -1.90
N ILE A 142 -20.37 -10.88 -2.12
CA ILE A 142 -20.01 -9.79 -3.03
C ILE A 142 -18.71 -9.12 -2.62
N VAL A 143 -18.48 -8.92 -1.31
CA VAL A 143 -17.22 -8.38 -0.79
C VAL A 143 -16.05 -9.32 -1.13
N GLY A 144 -16.22 -10.64 -0.98
CA GLY A 144 -15.23 -11.63 -1.38
C GLY A 144 -14.95 -11.62 -2.88
N GLN A 145 -16.01 -11.67 -3.69
CA GLN A 145 -15.94 -11.66 -5.15
C GLN A 145 -15.35 -10.36 -5.71
N THR A 146 -15.64 -9.21 -5.10
CA THR A 146 -15.01 -7.94 -5.48
C THR A 146 -13.50 -7.99 -5.27
N GLY A 147 -13.04 -8.67 -4.21
CA GLY A 147 -11.63 -8.95 -3.98
C GLY A 147 -11.02 -9.85 -5.06
N ASP A 148 -11.75 -10.86 -5.52
CA ASP A 148 -11.29 -11.85 -6.50
C ASP A 148 -11.36 -11.36 -7.96
N SER A 149 -12.41 -10.62 -8.35
CA SER A 149 -12.58 -10.09 -9.72
C SER A 149 -11.64 -8.93 -10.03
N ALA A 150 -11.25 -8.13 -9.03
CA ALA A 150 -10.17 -7.14 -9.19
C ALA A 150 -8.82 -7.79 -9.53
N THR A 151 -8.68 -9.11 -9.34
CA THR A 151 -7.50 -9.89 -9.73
C THR A 151 -7.64 -10.67 -11.03
N LYS A 152 -8.83 -10.68 -11.68
CA LYS A 152 -9.12 -11.56 -12.82
C LYS A 152 -9.64 -10.89 -14.11
N GLU A 153 -9.97 -9.60 -14.12
CA GLU A 153 -10.34 -8.88 -15.37
C GLU A 153 -9.32 -7.77 -15.71
N ASN A 154 -8.39 -8.12 -16.59
CA ASN A 154 -7.41 -7.23 -17.22
C ASN A 154 -8.02 -6.53 -18.45
N ASP A 155 -8.96 -5.60 -18.27
CA ASP A 155 -9.47 -4.80 -19.42
C ASP A 155 -9.74 -3.31 -19.15
N PHE A 156 -9.26 -2.77 -18.02
CA PHE A 156 -9.23 -1.31 -17.78
C PHE A 156 -7.82 -0.71 -17.94
N SER A 157 -6.91 -1.41 -18.62
CA SER A 157 -5.50 -1.00 -18.78
C SER A 157 -5.24 0.03 -19.88
N VAL A 158 -6.26 0.51 -20.60
CA VAL A 158 -6.04 1.35 -21.81
C VAL A 158 -6.40 2.84 -21.64
N ILE A 159 -7.21 3.26 -20.66
CA ILE A 159 -7.67 4.67 -20.56
C ILE A 159 -7.23 5.38 -19.25
N GLY A 160 -6.26 4.79 -18.53
CA GLY A 160 -5.62 5.39 -17.35
C GLY A 160 -4.14 5.73 -17.55
N LYS A 161 -3.68 5.83 -18.81
CA LYS A 161 -2.27 6.05 -19.15
C LYS A 161 -1.87 7.53 -19.10
N LEU A 162 -2.32 8.24 -18.06
CA LEU A 162 -1.82 9.54 -17.65
C LEU A 162 -1.54 9.47 -16.15
N ALA A 163 -0.27 9.15 -15.86
CA ALA A 163 0.35 8.88 -14.55
C ALA A 163 -0.13 7.61 -13.83
N SER A 164 0.27 6.43 -14.31
CA SER A 164 0.41 5.30 -13.39
C SER A 164 1.49 5.68 -12.37
N GLU A 165 1.14 5.76 -11.09
CA GLU A 165 2.16 5.73 -10.06
C GLU A 165 2.87 4.38 -10.20
N ARG A 166 4.06 4.37 -10.83
CA ARG A 166 4.88 3.16 -10.97
C ARG A 166 5.02 2.53 -9.57
N GLN A 167 4.96 1.20 -9.47
CA GLN A 167 4.99 0.46 -8.21
C GLN A 167 6.15 0.90 -7.30
N ILE A 168 5.96 0.85 -5.97
CA ILE A 168 7.04 1.09 -5.00
C ILE A 168 7.67 -0.24 -4.61
N VAL A 169 9.00 -0.29 -4.51
CA VAL A 169 9.73 -1.50 -4.07
C VAL A 169 10.43 -1.22 -2.74
N CYS A 170 10.20 -2.08 -1.75
CA CYS A 170 10.90 -2.04 -0.47
C CYS A 170 11.76 -3.29 -0.28
N PHE A 171 12.99 -3.10 0.22
CA PHE A 171 13.93 -4.16 0.54
C PHE A 171 14.12 -4.30 2.06
N LEU A 172 13.95 -5.52 2.56
CA LEU A 172 14.15 -5.88 3.95
C LEU A 172 15.27 -6.93 4.11
N PRO A 173 15.99 -6.95 5.23
CA PRO A 173 16.91 -8.04 5.53
C PRO A 173 16.14 -9.24 6.09
N CYS A 174 16.56 -10.46 5.75
CA CYS A 174 16.12 -11.64 6.50
C CYS A 174 16.63 -11.60 7.95
N CYS A 175 16.17 -12.53 8.80
CA CYS A 175 16.67 -12.61 10.17
C CYS A 175 16.95 -14.06 10.61
N ALA A 176 17.74 -14.20 11.68
CA ALA A 176 18.12 -15.50 12.23
C ALA A 176 16.89 -16.29 12.70
N LYS A 177 15.98 -15.64 13.44
CA LYS A 177 14.76 -16.25 13.98
C LYS A 177 13.72 -16.49 12.89
N LYS A 178 13.36 -17.75 12.68
CA LYS A 178 12.37 -18.19 11.70
C LYS A 178 11.35 -19.10 12.38
N PHE A 179 10.08 -18.97 12.00
CA PHE A 179 9.01 -19.83 12.46
C PHE A 179 8.19 -20.31 11.25
N ALA A 180 8.45 -21.55 10.86
CA ALA A 180 7.74 -22.22 9.77
C ALA A 180 6.35 -22.64 10.26
N SER A 181 5.39 -21.73 10.18
CA SER A 181 4.01 -21.92 10.65
C SER A 181 3.11 -22.66 9.66
N GLY A 182 3.53 -22.82 8.41
CA GLY A 182 2.67 -23.29 7.32
C GLY A 182 1.75 -22.20 6.75
N ARG A 183 1.83 -20.97 7.26
CA ARG A 183 0.97 -19.87 6.81
C ARG A 183 1.40 -19.37 5.43
N ILE A 184 0.50 -19.54 4.46
CA ILE A 184 0.64 -19.03 3.09
C ILE A 184 -0.33 -17.87 2.88
N VAL A 185 0.14 -16.80 2.21
CA VAL A 185 -0.69 -15.66 1.79
C VAL A 185 -0.39 -15.25 0.35
N GLY A 186 -1.41 -14.69 -0.31
CA GLY A 186 -1.36 -14.41 -1.75
C GLY A 186 -1.48 -15.69 -2.58
N GLN A 187 -1.52 -15.54 -3.92
CA GLN A 187 -1.53 -16.65 -4.87
C GLN A 187 -0.13 -17.30 -5.01
N GLN A 188 0.58 -17.52 -3.89
CA GLN A 188 1.95 -18.09 -3.88
C GLN A 188 2.92 -17.36 -4.82
N SER A 189 2.82 -16.03 -4.89
CA SER A 189 3.67 -15.20 -5.75
C SER A 189 5.13 -15.35 -5.35
N SER A 190 5.93 -15.87 -6.27
CA SER A 190 7.38 -16.11 -6.11
C SER A 190 8.11 -15.31 -7.18
N ILE A 191 9.40 -15.02 -6.96
CA ILE A 191 10.23 -14.48 -8.04
C ILE A 191 10.32 -15.53 -9.16
N THR A 192 10.10 -15.10 -10.40
CA THR A 192 10.10 -15.96 -11.59
C THR A 192 11.17 -15.53 -12.60
N ARG A 193 11.34 -16.32 -13.66
CA ARG A 193 12.19 -15.95 -14.80
C ARG A 193 11.75 -14.64 -15.47
N GLN A 194 10.45 -14.32 -15.43
CA GLN A 194 9.95 -13.06 -16.01
C GLN A 194 10.41 -11.85 -15.19
N ASP A 195 10.62 -12.01 -13.88
CA ASP A 195 11.15 -10.97 -13.01
C ASP A 195 12.66 -10.76 -13.16
N LEU A 196 13.38 -11.79 -13.64
CA LEU A 196 14.84 -11.84 -13.75
C LEU A 196 15.29 -12.38 -15.12
N PRO A 197 14.95 -11.69 -16.22
CA PRO A 197 15.19 -12.21 -17.57
C PRO A 197 16.66 -12.52 -17.85
N ASN A 198 17.60 -11.79 -17.21
CA ASN A 198 19.03 -11.92 -17.45
C ASN A 198 19.74 -12.74 -16.37
N THR A 199 19.15 -12.85 -15.17
CA THR A 199 19.85 -13.38 -13.98
C THR A 199 19.11 -14.51 -13.26
N TRP A 200 18.00 -15.01 -13.82
CA TRP A 200 17.23 -16.11 -13.24
C TRP A 200 18.09 -17.34 -12.92
N ASN A 201 18.95 -17.75 -13.85
CA ASN A 201 19.80 -18.93 -13.65
C ASN A 201 20.79 -18.73 -12.49
N PHE A 202 21.37 -17.54 -12.34
CA PHE A 202 22.25 -17.22 -11.21
C PHE A 202 21.53 -17.31 -9.86
N LEU A 203 20.27 -16.85 -9.79
CA LEU A 203 19.46 -16.98 -8.58
C LEU A 203 19.19 -18.46 -8.24
N ILE A 204 18.82 -19.28 -9.24
CA ILE A 204 18.53 -20.70 -9.05
C ILE A 204 19.78 -21.49 -8.66
N GLU A 205 20.91 -21.24 -9.33
CA GLU A 205 22.21 -21.85 -8.98
C GLU A 205 22.66 -21.45 -7.57
N GLY A 206 22.51 -20.17 -7.22
CA GLY A 206 22.74 -19.64 -5.87
C GLY A 206 21.89 -20.36 -4.82
N ARG A 207 20.59 -20.53 -5.08
CA ARG A 207 19.68 -21.27 -4.20
C ARG A 207 20.08 -22.75 -4.09
N ASN A 208 20.53 -23.36 -5.18
CA ASN A 208 20.97 -24.75 -5.20
C ASN A 208 22.22 -24.99 -4.33
N GLY A 209 23.22 -24.11 -4.38
CA GLY A 209 24.40 -24.23 -3.50
C GLY A 209 24.10 -23.98 -2.02
N MET A 210 22.98 -23.32 -1.71
CA MET A 210 22.53 -23.09 -0.33
C MET A 210 21.66 -24.23 0.23
N ARG A 211 21.26 -25.23 -0.56
CA ARG A 211 20.30 -26.28 -0.14
C ARG A 211 20.67 -27.00 1.16
N GLN A 212 21.96 -27.17 1.42
CA GLN A 212 22.47 -27.81 2.63
C GLN A 212 22.08 -27.10 3.94
N CYS A 213 21.74 -25.80 3.90
CA CYS A 213 21.27 -25.08 5.08
C CYS A 213 19.75 -25.13 5.28
N PHE A 214 19.00 -25.77 4.37
CA PHE A 214 17.54 -25.78 4.41
C PHE A 214 17.00 -26.96 5.21
N ASN A 215 15.92 -26.69 5.94
CA ASN A 215 15.12 -27.71 6.59
C ASN A 215 13.89 -28.04 5.72
N PHE A 216 14.05 -28.99 4.80
CA PHE A 216 12.97 -29.41 3.89
C PHE A 216 11.80 -30.14 4.58
N SER A 217 11.95 -30.58 5.85
CA SER A 217 10.82 -31.13 6.61
C SER A 217 9.95 -30.05 7.28
N SER A 218 10.42 -28.80 7.33
CA SER A 218 9.61 -27.68 7.83
C SER A 218 8.46 -27.35 6.85
N PRO A 219 7.28 -26.93 7.32
CA PRO A 219 6.21 -26.54 6.41
C PRO A 219 6.56 -25.24 5.69
N GLN A 220 6.21 -25.14 4.40
CA GLN A 220 6.42 -23.90 3.65
C GLN A 220 5.59 -22.77 4.25
N THR A 221 6.21 -21.61 4.43
CA THR A 221 5.59 -20.42 5.02
C THR A 221 5.94 -19.22 4.16
N SER A 222 4.97 -18.35 3.83
CA SER A 222 5.24 -17.14 3.06
C SER A 222 6.30 -16.29 3.78
N ALA A 223 7.27 -15.77 3.03
CA ALA A 223 8.45 -15.10 3.58
C ALA A 223 8.12 -14.00 4.61
N ILE A 224 7.04 -13.24 4.41
CA ILE A 224 6.56 -12.20 5.33
C ILE A 224 6.14 -12.73 6.71
N TYR A 225 5.77 -14.00 6.83
CA TYR A 225 5.43 -14.68 8.08
C TYR A 225 6.52 -15.61 8.60
N LEU A 226 7.44 -16.07 7.74
CA LEU A 226 8.52 -16.96 8.16
C LEU A 226 9.48 -16.26 9.13
N TYR A 227 9.86 -15.02 8.82
CA TYR A 227 10.82 -14.27 9.62
C TYR A 227 10.13 -13.60 10.82
N ILE A 228 10.63 -13.85 12.03
CA ILE A 228 10.02 -13.37 13.29
C ILE A 228 10.99 -12.59 14.19
N GLY A 229 12.14 -12.20 13.65
CA GLY A 229 13.13 -11.40 14.38
C GLY A 229 12.70 -9.95 14.62
N ALA A 230 13.56 -9.18 15.27
CA ALA A 230 13.29 -7.82 15.71
C ALA A 230 12.68 -6.85 14.67
N PRO A 231 13.12 -6.80 13.39
CA PRO A 231 12.48 -5.91 12.43
C PRO A 231 11.04 -6.37 12.14
N TYR A 232 10.83 -7.68 11.98
CA TYR A 232 9.53 -8.28 11.69
C TYR A 232 8.55 -8.18 12.86
N SER A 233 9.00 -8.39 14.09
CA SER A 233 8.14 -8.20 15.27
C SER A 233 7.59 -6.77 15.35
N SER A 234 8.32 -5.78 14.84
CA SER A 234 7.90 -4.38 14.87
C SER A 234 6.81 -4.07 13.85
N PHE A 235 6.71 -4.85 12.76
CA PHE A 235 5.67 -4.67 11.74
C PHE A 235 4.66 -5.80 11.64
N GLN A 236 4.79 -6.85 12.47
CA GLN A 236 3.87 -7.98 12.51
C GLN A 236 2.40 -7.57 12.69
N PRO A 237 2.05 -6.61 13.59
CA PRO A 237 0.67 -6.12 13.71
C PRO A 237 0.14 -5.43 12.44
N TYR A 238 1.04 -4.94 11.58
CA TYR A 238 0.73 -4.18 10.38
C TYR A 238 0.77 -5.01 9.09
N ILE A 239 1.12 -6.31 9.18
CA ILE A 239 1.16 -7.22 8.04
C ILE A 239 -0.16 -7.20 7.23
N PRO A 240 -1.38 -7.16 7.81
CA PRO A 240 -2.60 -7.07 7.01
C PRO A 240 -2.65 -5.84 6.09
N ASN A 241 -2.18 -4.67 6.55
CA ASN A 241 -2.09 -3.47 5.73
C ASN A 241 -1.00 -3.62 4.65
N ILE A 242 0.15 -4.18 5.00
CA ILE A 242 1.24 -4.45 4.04
C ILE A 242 0.76 -5.40 2.95
N ILE A 243 0.09 -6.50 3.30
CA ILE A 243 -0.52 -7.44 2.36
C ILE A 243 -1.51 -6.73 1.44
N HIS A 244 -2.35 -5.85 1.99
CA HIS A 244 -3.30 -5.08 1.19
C HIS A 244 -2.58 -4.17 0.19
N LYS A 245 -1.49 -3.48 0.59
CA LYS A 245 -0.69 -2.67 -0.33
C LYS A 245 -0.03 -3.49 -1.44
N ILE A 246 0.44 -4.69 -1.11
CA ILE A 246 1.02 -5.62 -2.09
C ILE A 246 -0.05 -6.11 -3.06
N SER A 247 -1.23 -6.52 -2.57
CA SER A 247 -2.30 -7.05 -3.42
C SER A 247 -2.94 -5.99 -4.33
N GLN A 248 -2.79 -4.71 -4.02
CA GLN A 248 -3.19 -3.60 -4.90
C GLN A 248 -2.10 -3.18 -5.89
N GLY A 249 -0.96 -3.89 -5.94
CA GLY A 249 0.15 -3.55 -6.83
C GLY A 249 0.92 -2.27 -6.43
N GLN A 250 0.55 -1.61 -5.33
CA GLN A 250 1.18 -0.37 -4.87
C GLN A 250 2.58 -0.61 -4.30
N LEU A 251 2.80 -1.78 -3.72
CA LEU A 251 4.03 -2.16 -3.04
C LEU A 251 4.50 -3.53 -3.51
N ARG A 252 5.80 -3.70 -3.73
CA ARG A 252 6.46 -4.99 -3.73
C ARG A 252 7.49 -5.03 -2.61
N VAL A 253 7.46 -6.07 -1.79
CA VAL A 253 8.42 -6.24 -0.70
C VAL A 253 9.36 -7.38 -1.06
N ILE A 254 10.64 -7.05 -1.21
CA ILE A 254 11.71 -8.01 -1.48
C ILE A 254 12.52 -8.19 -0.20
N ILE A 255 12.83 -9.44 0.13
CA ILE A 255 13.67 -9.76 1.28
C ILE A 255 15.00 -10.29 0.76
N ILE A 256 16.10 -9.63 1.13
CA ILE A 256 17.45 -10.16 0.90
C ILE A 256 17.68 -11.28 1.93
N SER A 257 17.86 -12.49 1.43
CA SER A 257 17.85 -13.75 2.18
C SER A 257 19.19 -14.45 2.13
N ALA A 258 19.73 -14.84 3.29
CA ALA A 258 20.98 -15.59 3.34
C ALA A 258 20.85 -16.99 2.73
N GLY A 259 19.66 -17.60 2.81
CA GLY A 259 19.40 -18.91 2.20
C GLY A 259 18.97 -18.83 0.74
N TYR A 260 18.24 -17.78 0.36
CA TYR A 260 17.52 -17.74 -0.93
C TYR A 260 17.96 -16.60 -1.88
N GLY A 261 18.90 -15.74 -1.48
CA GLY A 261 19.37 -14.61 -2.26
C GLY A 261 18.42 -13.43 -2.15
N ILE A 262 17.41 -13.40 -3.01
CA ILE A 262 16.22 -12.54 -2.87
C ILE A 262 14.96 -13.39 -2.93
N VAL A 263 13.92 -12.96 -2.22
CA VAL A 263 12.59 -13.59 -2.22
C VAL A 263 11.50 -12.53 -2.19
N ASP A 264 10.36 -12.83 -2.80
CA ASP A 264 9.15 -12.01 -2.65
C ASP A 264 8.53 -12.25 -1.26
N ALA A 265 7.80 -11.27 -0.72
CA ALA A 265 7.15 -11.38 0.58
C ALA A 265 6.13 -12.53 0.67
N PHE A 266 5.50 -12.91 -0.44
CA PHE A 266 4.54 -14.01 -0.47
C PHE A 266 5.15 -15.35 -0.83
N GLU A 267 6.43 -15.38 -1.23
CA GLU A 267 7.14 -16.59 -1.66
C GLU A 267 7.12 -17.65 -0.54
N PRO A 268 6.61 -18.87 -0.81
CA PRO A 268 6.59 -19.96 0.16
C PRO A 268 8.00 -20.52 0.41
N LEU A 269 8.50 -20.40 1.64
CA LEU A 269 9.87 -20.80 1.99
C LEU A 269 9.87 -21.89 3.07
N HIS A 270 10.86 -22.78 2.97
CA HIS A 270 11.25 -23.61 4.11
C HIS A 270 12.12 -22.80 5.08
N SER A 271 12.14 -23.21 6.34
CA SER A 271 13.12 -22.68 7.29
C SER A 271 14.54 -23.10 6.88
N TYR A 272 15.52 -22.31 7.28
CA TYR A 272 16.94 -22.56 7.02
C TYR A 272 17.81 -21.93 8.11
N ASP A 273 19.03 -22.41 8.26
CA ASP A 273 20.02 -21.83 9.17
C ASP A 273 21.22 -21.25 8.43
N ALA A 274 21.13 -19.95 8.13
CA ALA A 274 22.22 -19.18 7.53
C ALA A 274 22.08 -17.70 7.91
N ALA A 275 23.21 -17.00 7.93
CA ALA A 275 23.31 -15.56 8.14
C ALA A 275 24.14 -14.92 7.03
N MET A 276 23.76 -13.73 6.56
CA MET A 276 24.45 -13.03 5.48
C MET A 276 25.76 -12.39 5.98
N LYS A 277 26.77 -13.22 6.27
CA LYS A 277 28.11 -12.82 6.73
C LYS A 277 29.16 -13.84 6.27
N GLY A 278 30.43 -13.46 6.29
CA GLY A 278 31.56 -14.35 6.00
C GLY A 278 31.41 -15.08 4.66
N ALA A 279 31.63 -16.40 4.65
CA ALA A 279 31.56 -17.24 3.47
C ALA A 279 30.20 -17.18 2.76
N ILE A 280 29.08 -17.08 3.48
CA ILE A 280 27.74 -16.97 2.88
C ILE A 280 27.58 -15.65 2.12
N ALA A 281 28.08 -14.55 2.67
CA ALA A 281 28.04 -13.27 1.97
C ALA A 281 28.94 -13.32 0.72
N SER A 282 30.17 -13.84 0.85
CA SER A 282 31.07 -14.01 -0.30
C SER A 282 30.48 -14.90 -1.39
N TYR A 283 29.79 -15.98 -1.00
CA TYR A 283 29.07 -16.86 -1.91
C TYR A 283 28.05 -16.07 -2.74
N TRP A 284 27.12 -15.35 -2.09
CA TRP A 284 26.13 -14.53 -2.80
C TRP A 284 26.73 -13.40 -3.64
N LYS A 285 27.87 -12.84 -3.20
CA LYS A 285 28.62 -11.86 -4.01
C LYS A 285 29.13 -12.49 -5.31
N ASN A 286 29.71 -13.69 -5.22
CA ASN A 286 30.23 -14.41 -6.38
C ASN A 286 29.12 -14.98 -7.27
N SER A 287 27.96 -15.32 -6.69
CA SER A 287 26.76 -15.74 -7.42
C SER A 287 25.99 -14.57 -8.06
N GLY A 288 26.53 -13.35 -8.05
CA GLY A 288 25.95 -12.22 -8.78
C GLY A 288 24.71 -11.59 -8.12
N LEU A 289 24.58 -11.62 -6.78
CA LEU A 289 23.41 -11.05 -6.10
C LEU A 289 23.17 -9.56 -6.41
N ILE A 290 24.22 -8.79 -6.68
CA ILE A 290 24.10 -7.39 -7.13
C ILE A 290 23.38 -7.32 -8.48
N ASN A 291 23.82 -8.13 -9.45
CA ASN A 291 23.21 -8.21 -10.78
C ASN A 291 21.76 -8.68 -10.70
N ILE A 292 21.47 -9.65 -9.83
CA ILE A 292 20.10 -10.14 -9.60
C ILE A 292 19.18 -9.02 -9.10
N ILE A 293 19.64 -8.21 -8.12
CA ILE A 293 18.86 -7.06 -7.62
C ILE A 293 18.68 -6.01 -8.72
N SER A 294 19.72 -5.74 -9.51
CA SER A 294 19.65 -4.78 -10.62
C SER A 294 18.66 -5.21 -11.71
N ASP A 295 18.72 -6.47 -12.14
CA ASP A 295 17.84 -7.07 -13.15
C ASP A 295 16.38 -7.02 -12.71
N LEU A 296 16.10 -7.32 -11.43
CA LEU A 296 14.78 -7.20 -10.84
C LEU A 296 14.25 -5.76 -10.94
N LEU A 297 15.05 -4.78 -10.54
CA LEU A 297 14.65 -3.38 -10.53
C LEU A 297 14.44 -2.83 -11.93
N LEU A 298 15.29 -3.20 -12.89
CA LEU A 298 15.15 -2.81 -14.30
C LEU A 298 13.93 -3.43 -14.96
N THR A 299 13.51 -4.61 -14.51
CA THR A 299 12.31 -5.29 -14.97
C THR A 299 11.05 -4.66 -14.37
N ILE A 300 11.03 -4.39 -13.06
CA ILE A 300 9.86 -3.78 -12.38
C ILE A 300 9.69 -2.31 -12.78
N ARG A 301 10.79 -1.57 -12.98
CA ARG A 301 10.83 -0.12 -13.18
C ARG A 301 10.00 0.67 -12.16
N PRO A 302 10.28 0.53 -10.85
CA PRO A 302 9.49 1.18 -9.81
C PRO A 302 9.60 2.70 -9.83
N SER A 303 8.64 3.41 -9.22
CA SER A 303 8.76 4.87 -9.01
C SER A 303 9.75 5.17 -7.90
N LYS A 304 9.79 4.33 -6.86
CA LYS A 304 10.59 4.52 -5.66
C LYS A 304 11.14 3.21 -5.14
N VAL A 305 12.34 3.28 -4.56
CA VAL A 305 13.04 2.11 -4.01
C VAL A 305 13.58 2.44 -2.62
N PHE A 306 13.18 1.66 -1.62
CA PHE A 306 13.57 1.90 -0.22
C PHE A 306 14.19 0.65 0.41
N GLY A 307 15.40 0.76 0.97
CA GLY A 307 16.03 -0.29 1.78
C GLY A 307 16.00 0.02 3.27
N PHE A 308 15.94 -1.01 4.13
CA PHE A 308 15.91 -0.85 5.60
C PHE A 308 17.01 -1.68 6.27
N PHE A 309 18.22 -1.13 6.39
CA PHE A 309 19.40 -1.92 6.76
C PHE A 309 20.26 -1.25 7.84
N ALA A 310 20.70 -2.04 8.82
CA ALA A 310 21.42 -1.54 9.99
C ALA A 310 22.88 -1.13 9.73
N GLY A 311 23.54 -1.77 8.76
CA GLY A 311 24.97 -1.60 8.52
C GLY A 311 25.33 -0.45 7.59
N GLU A 312 26.60 -0.40 7.22
CA GLU A 312 27.17 0.57 6.27
C GLU A 312 26.93 0.14 4.81
N SER A 313 27.05 1.08 3.88
CA SER A 313 26.91 0.81 2.44
C SER A 313 28.10 0.05 1.84
N HIS A 314 29.26 0.07 2.50
CA HIS A 314 30.49 -0.58 2.02
C HIS A 314 30.65 -2.01 2.54
N TRP A 315 31.45 -2.84 1.85
CA TRP A 315 31.73 -4.23 2.22
C TRP A 315 32.65 -4.39 3.46
N LEU A 316 32.52 -3.54 4.48
CA LEU A 316 33.47 -3.50 5.61
C LEU A 316 33.14 -4.54 6.69
N THR A 317 31.98 -4.42 7.33
CA THR A 317 31.65 -5.21 8.52
C THR A 317 30.70 -6.39 8.22
N PRO A 318 30.57 -7.40 9.10
CA PRO A 318 29.53 -8.42 8.97
C PRO A 318 28.11 -7.83 8.92
N GLY A 319 27.87 -6.71 9.61
CA GLY A 319 26.56 -6.05 9.61
C GLY A 319 26.24 -5.27 8.33
N SER A 320 27.24 -4.99 7.48
CA SER A 320 27.07 -4.17 6.27
C SER A 320 26.54 -4.94 5.06
N LYS A 321 26.58 -6.29 5.08
CA LYS A 321 26.41 -7.11 3.87
C LYS A 321 25.06 -6.90 3.18
N TYR A 322 23.96 -6.85 3.94
CA TYR A 322 22.64 -6.57 3.36
C TYR A 322 22.55 -5.19 2.70
N ARG A 323 23.02 -4.14 3.39
CA ARG A 323 22.97 -2.77 2.84
C ARG A 323 23.87 -2.64 1.63
N TYR A 324 25.05 -3.27 1.64
CA TYR A 324 25.94 -3.30 0.49
C TYR A 324 25.25 -3.90 -0.75
N PHE A 325 24.66 -5.10 -0.63
CA PHE A 325 24.00 -5.74 -1.78
C PHE A 325 22.86 -4.89 -2.34
N PHE A 326 22.03 -4.33 -1.45
CA PHE A 326 20.98 -3.41 -1.86
C PHE A 326 21.52 -2.16 -2.55
N THR A 327 22.51 -1.51 -1.93
CA THR A 327 23.06 -0.22 -2.39
C THR A 327 23.71 -0.38 -3.76
N GLU A 328 24.57 -1.39 -3.92
CA GLU A 328 25.26 -1.62 -5.18
C GLU A 328 24.31 -2.14 -6.27
N GLY A 329 23.30 -2.95 -5.91
CA GLY A 329 22.27 -3.38 -6.86
C GLY A 329 21.42 -2.22 -7.38
N LEU A 330 21.02 -1.29 -6.50
CA LEU A 330 20.29 -0.09 -6.89
C LEU A 330 21.16 0.85 -7.74
N LYS A 331 22.41 1.12 -7.35
CA LYS A 331 23.34 1.92 -8.16
C LYS A 331 23.55 1.33 -9.55
N MET A 332 23.72 0.01 -9.63
CA MET A 332 23.87 -0.68 -10.92
C MET A 332 22.64 -0.47 -11.81
N ALA A 333 21.43 -0.58 -11.25
CA ALA A 333 20.21 -0.35 -12.01
C ALA A 333 20.09 1.11 -12.48
N LEU A 334 20.41 2.08 -11.63
CA LEU A 334 20.42 3.52 -11.98
C LEU A 334 21.41 3.80 -13.12
N ASN A 335 22.63 3.29 -13.03
CA ASN A 335 23.64 3.40 -14.09
C ASN A 335 23.20 2.72 -15.40
N GLN A 336 22.29 1.76 -15.34
CA GLN A 336 21.72 1.06 -16.49
C GLN A 336 20.39 1.69 -16.98
N GLY A 337 20.06 2.90 -16.54
CA GLY A 337 18.89 3.66 -17.03
C GLY A 337 17.58 3.38 -16.30
N LEU A 338 17.64 2.89 -15.07
CA LEU A 338 16.48 2.90 -14.18
C LEU A 338 16.13 4.34 -13.80
N ASP A 339 14.89 4.75 -14.09
CA ASP A 339 14.38 6.09 -13.77
C ASP A 339 13.42 6.01 -12.57
N ILE A 340 13.80 6.66 -11.46
CA ILE A 340 13.04 6.67 -10.20
C ILE A 340 12.89 8.11 -9.66
N GLU A 341 11.79 8.38 -8.96
CA GLU A 341 11.58 9.62 -8.21
C GLU A 341 12.51 9.69 -6.99
N LEU A 342 12.62 8.58 -6.25
CA LEU A 342 13.44 8.50 -5.04
C LEU A 342 13.93 7.07 -4.76
N GLY A 343 15.25 6.94 -4.59
CA GLY A 343 15.90 5.70 -4.18
C GLY A 343 16.80 5.93 -2.97
N GLY A 344 16.81 4.99 -2.03
CA GLY A 344 17.75 5.09 -0.90
C GLY A 344 17.53 4.08 0.20
N CYS A 345 18.30 4.22 1.28
CA CYS A 345 18.30 3.31 2.42
C CYS A 345 18.04 4.06 3.73
N PHE A 346 17.05 3.62 4.50
CA PHE A 346 16.96 3.93 5.92
C PHE A 346 17.99 3.12 6.69
N TYR A 347 18.81 3.81 7.49
CA TYR A 347 19.94 3.21 8.18
C TYR A 347 20.18 3.84 9.55
N ARG A 348 20.93 3.13 10.39
CA ARG A 348 21.31 3.59 11.72
C ARG A 348 22.47 4.58 11.66
N VAL A 349 22.24 5.82 12.10
CA VAL A 349 23.29 6.82 12.33
C VAL A 349 24.00 6.57 13.65
N SER A 350 23.24 6.40 14.73
CA SER A 350 23.77 6.20 16.08
C SER A 350 22.86 5.27 16.90
N GLY A 351 23.35 4.86 18.06
CA GLY A 351 22.67 3.90 18.94
C GLY A 351 23.25 2.50 18.88
N LYS A 352 22.94 1.71 19.92
CA LYS A 352 23.50 0.36 20.15
C LYS A 352 22.38 -0.64 20.39
N GLY A 353 22.71 -1.92 20.19
CA GLY A 353 21.81 -3.06 20.42
C GLY A 353 21.12 -3.51 19.13
N VAL A 354 21.46 -4.71 18.66
CA VAL A 354 20.95 -5.25 17.38
C VAL A 354 19.41 -5.29 17.36
N LYS A 355 18.78 -5.71 18.47
CA LYS A 355 17.31 -5.74 18.59
C LYS A 355 16.69 -4.34 18.48
N ALA A 356 17.27 -3.35 19.16
CA ALA A 356 16.78 -1.97 19.12
C ALA A 356 16.93 -1.36 17.72
N ILE A 357 18.09 -1.57 17.08
CA ILE A 357 18.38 -1.04 15.75
C ILE A 357 17.42 -1.62 14.70
N LEU A 358 17.29 -2.95 14.66
CA LEU A 358 16.40 -3.60 13.70
C LEU A 358 14.92 -3.29 14.01
N GLY A 359 14.56 -3.14 15.29
CA GLY A 359 13.22 -2.71 15.68
C GLY A 359 12.89 -1.29 15.18
N ALA A 360 13.81 -0.35 15.35
CA ALA A 360 13.66 1.02 14.82
C ALA A 360 13.52 1.05 13.30
N LEU A 361 14.27 0.22 12.57
CA LEU A 361 14.13 0.07 11.12
C LEU A 361 12.77 -0.53 10.73
N GLY A 362 12.29 -1.54 11.46
CA GLY A 362 10.96 -2.11 11.26
C GLY A 362 9.83 -1.10 11.49
N GLN A 363 9.95 -0.27 12.54
CA GLN A 363 9.02 0.84 12.78
C GLN A 363 9.09 1.91 11.69
N THR A 364 10.29 2.23 11.21
CA THR A 364 10.48 3.18 10.10
C THR A 364 9.82 2.68 8.81
N PHE A 365 9.89 1.37 8.53
CA PHE A 365 9.17 0.76 7.41
C PHE A 365 7.66 0.93 7.53
N VAL A 366 7.08 0.66 8.71
CA VAL A 366 5.64 0.87 8.96
C VAL A 366 5.26 2.34 8.79
N ASN A 367 6.07 3.26 9.30
CA ASN A 367 5.82 4.69 9.19
C ASN A 367 5.86 5.16 7.72
N LEU A 368 6.78 4.64 6.92
CA LEU A 368 6.81 4.90 5.48
C LEU A 368 5.54 4.38 4.80
N VAL A 369 5.13 3.13 5.07
CA VAL A 369 3.89 2.54 4.53
C VAL A 369 2.67 3.39 4.90
N ASN A 370 2.56 3.80 6.16
CA ASN A 370 1.46 4.64 6.66
C ASN A 370 1.48 6.06 6.10
N SER A 371 2.64 6.58 5.71
CA SER A 371 2.76 7.87 5.02
C SER A 371 2.33 7.82 3.54
N GLY A 372 1.98 6.63 3.04
CA GLY A 372 1.73 6.42 1.61
C GLY A 372 3.01 6.52 0.77
N PHE A 373 4.15 6.09 1.32
CA PHE A 373 5.46 6.13 0.64
C PHE A 373 5.86 7.55 0.22
N SER A 374 5.61 8.51 1.11
CA SER A 374 5.87 9.92 0.87
C SER A 374 7.38 10.18 0.73
N SER A 375 7.79 10.80 -0.38
CA SER A 375 9.17 11.26 -0.56
C SER A 375 9.57 12.29 0.50
N GLN A 376 8.61 13.12 0.94
CA GLN A 376 8.82 14.09 2.02
C GLN A 376 9.09 13.42 3.36
N PHE A 377 8.52 12.23 3.63
CA PHE A 377 8.85 11.46 4.83
C PHE A 377 10.33 11.06 4.84
N ALA A 378 10.83 10.52 3.72
CA ALA A 378 12.23 10.13 3.60
C ALA A 378 13.19 11.33 3.64
N ILE A 379 12.89 12.41 2.92
CA ILE A 379 13.70 13.65 2.89
C ILE A 379 13.74 14.30 4.29
N LYS A 380 12.63 14.29 5.02
CA LYS A 380 12.62 14.79 6.41
C LYS A 380 13.54 13.99 7.31
N ILE A 381 13.55 12.65 7.19
CA ILE A 381 14.41 11.78 7.99
C ILE A 381 15.89 11.88 7.58
N GLN A 382 16.17 12.16 6.30
CA GLN A 382 17.51 12.49 5.83
C GLN A 382 18.06 13.73 6.53
N ASN A 383 17.27 14.82 6.56
CA ASN A 383 17.69 16.10 7.14
C ASN A 383 17.64 16.12 8.67
N ASN A 384 16.70 15.39 9.27
CA ASN A 384 16.52 15.30 10.71
C ASN A 384 16.30 13.83 11.11
N PRO A 385 17.37 13.12 11.52
CA PRO A 385 17.30 11.72 11.89
C PRO A 385 16.20 11.44 12.92
N GLN A 386 15.38 10.42 12.66
CA GLN A 386 14.28 10.01 13.52
C GLN A 386 14.81 9.16 14.68
N ILE A 387 14.43 9.52 15.90
CA ILE A 387 14.84 8.83 17.11
C ILE A 387 13.78 7.80 17.52
N TYR A 388 14.24 6.59 17.83
CA TYR A 388 13.46 5.48 18.38
C TYR A 388 14.19 4.95 19.62
N GLY A 389 13.80 5.40 20.81
CA GLY A 389 14.53 5.10 22.05
C GLY A 389 15.97 5.60 21.96
N ASN A 390 16.95 4.70 22.08
CA ASN A 390 18.38 5.02 21.99
C ASN A 390 18.96 4.92 20.57
N VAL A 391 18.14 4.69 19.54
CA VAL A 391 18.57 4.51 18.15
C VAL A 391 18.13 5.70 17.31
N SER A 392 19.05 6.22 16.50
CA SER A 392 18.77 7.25 15.50
C SER A 392 18.83 6.67 14.09
N ILE A 393 17.76 6.85 13.33
CA ILE A 393 17.62 6.40 11.93
C ILE A 393 17.63 7.62 11.00
N SER A 394 18.45 7.59 9.95
CA SER A 394 18.42 8.57 8.87
C SER A 394 18.18 7.87 7.53
N PHE A 395 18.06 8.65 6.47
CA PHE A 395 17.85 8.18 5.10
C PHE A 395 19.03 8.61 4.23
N ASP A 396 19.63 7.64 3.56
CA ASP A 396 20.73 7.82 2.62
C ASP A 396 20.18 7.72 1.19
N ARG A 397 20.14 8.84 0.48
CA ARG A 397 19.66 8.89 -0.91
C ARG A 397 20.73 8.33 -1.83
N ILE A 398 20.34 7.38 -2.68
CA ILE A 398 21.20 6.79 -3.70
C ILE A 398 20.79 7.42 -5.03
N ILE A 399 21.75 8.07 -5.68
CA ILE A 399 21.60 8.79 -6.95
C ILE A 399 22.38 8.05 -8.02
#